data_AF-A0A7G9GXX4-F1
#
_entry.id   AF-A0A7G9GXX4-F1
#
_cell.length_a   1.000
_cell.length_b   1.000
_cell.length_c   1.000
_cell.angle_alpha   90.00
_cell.angle_beta   90.00
_cell.angle_gamma   90.00
#
_symmetry.space_group_name_H-M   'P 1'
#
loop_
_entity.id
_entity.type
_entity.pdbx_description
1 polymer ?
#
loop_
_entity_poly.entity_id
_entity_poly.type
_entity_poly.pdbx_seq_one_letter_code
_entity_poly.pdbx_strand_id
1 'polypeptide(L)'
;MKKRVYFDKCGEMKFISHLDLLRFFERLLAKSDIPVKYSEGFHPRPKMSFGNPISLGTEAYNEVMDFETDEEISNDEVLRRLNENAVLGFKVHKVEEVPRKSSIMEEFKDVIYEISGETQDMDKVEELLNRDEIIQLKEKRGKVTKRDLKARLKSFQRTGNTISLVIENMSPNSYLEIAEVEIQNVVIKRLGYNK
;
A
#
# COMPACT_ATOMS: atom_id res chain seq x y z
N MET A 1 15.58 6.88 -17.01
CA MET A 1 15.93 7.23 -15.61
C MET A 1 15.01 6.48 -14.65
N LYS A 2 15.08 6.68 -13.33
CA LYS A 2 14.09 6.11 -12.39
C LYS A 2 13.18 7.22 -11.87
N LYS A 3 11.88 7.05 -12.06
CA LYS A 3 10.83 8.01 -11.65
C LYS A 3 10.02 7.39 -10.54
N ARG A 4 9.66 8.19 -9.52
CA ARG A 4 8.75 7.82 -8.43
C ARG A 4 7.44 8.57 -8.60
N VAL A 5 6.33 7.85 -8.63
CA VAL A 5 4.99 8.41 -8.64
C VAL A 5 4.38 8.29 -7.25
N TYR A 6 3.62 9.31 -6.88
CA TYR A 6 2.75 9.28 -5.72
C TYR A 6 1.30 9.32 -6.16
N PHE A 7 0.51 8.37 -5.68
CA PHE A 7 -0.85 8.17 -6.15
C PHE A 7 -1.84 7.81 -5.05
N ASP A 8 -3.11 8.07 -5.35
CA ASP A 8 -4.25 7.65 -4.57
C ASP A 8 -5.04 6.57 -5.31
N LYS A 9 -5.61 5.64 -4.55
CA LYS A 9 -6.50 4.56 -4.96
C LYS A 9 -7.70 4.51 -4.00
N CYS A 10 -8.81 5.10 -4.38
CA CYS A 10 -10.01 5.28 -3.55
C CYS A 10 -11.29 4.89 -4.28
N GLY A 11 -12.43 4.95 -3.58
CA GLY A 11 -13.74 4.59 -4.16
C GLY A 11 -13.77 3.13 -4.61
N GLU A 12 -14.37 2.84 -5.76
CA GLU A 12 -14.51 1.47 -6.28
C GLU A 12 -13.16 0.79 -6.53
N MET A 13 -12.09 1.55 -6.78
CA MET A 13 -10.77 0.96 -6.94
C MET A 13 -10.25 0.28 -5.67
N LYS A 14 -10.80 0.55 -4.48
CA LYS A 14 -10.44 -0.22 -3.28
C LYS A 14 -10.67 -1.73 -3.45
N PHE A 15 -11.55 -2.14 -4.37
CA PHE A 15 -11.89 -3.54 -4.66
C PHE A 15 -11.02 -4.23 -5.70
N ILE A 16 -9.94 -3.61 -6.20
CA ILE A 16 -8.92 -4.34 -6.95
C ILE A 16 -7.79 -4.77 -6.01
N SER A 17 -7.28 -5.99 -6.22
CA SER A 17 -6.16 -6.55 -5.47
C SER A 17 -4.86 -5.81 -5.79
N HIS A 18 -3.82 -6.01 -4.97
CA HIS A 18 -2.49 -5.48 -5.30
C HIS A 18 -1.97 -6.01 -6.66
N LEU A 19 -2.22 -7.28 -6.98
CA LEU A 19 -1.81 -7.83 -8.29
C LEU A 19 -2.54 -7.17 -9.46
N ASP A 20 -3.81 -6.81 -9.28
CA ASP A 20 -4.56 -6.08 -10.29
C ASP A 20 -4.14 -4.62 -10.38
N LEU A 21 -3.67 -4.02 -9.28
CA LEU A 21 -3.03 -2.71 -9.29
C LEU A 21 -1.74 -2.72 -10.14
N LEU A 22 -0.92 -3.78 -10.03
CA LEU A 22 0.26 -3.96 -10.90
C LEU A 22 -0.15 -3.99 -12.37
N ARG A 23 -1.14 -4.81 -12.73
CA ARG A 23 -1.66 -4.90 -14.11
C ARG A 23 -2.29 -3.59 -14.59
N PHE A 24 -2.96 -2.88 -13.70
CA PHE A 24 -3.52 -1.56 -13.98
C PHE A 24 -2.40 -0.58 -14.35
N PHE A 25 -1.33 -0.51 -13.56
CA PHE A 25 -0.19 0.36 -13.85
C PHE A 25 0.50 0.00 -15.17
N GLU A 26 0.67 -1.28 -15.49
CA GLU A 26 1.22 -1.70 -16.79
C GLU A 26 0.39 -1.16 -17.96
N ARG A 27 -0.94 -1.24 -17.85
CA ARG A 27 -1.86 -0.73 -18.88
C ARG A 27 -1.88 0.79 -18.91
N LEU A 28 -1.85 1.44 -17.75
CA LEU A 28 -1.85 2.89 -17.63
C LEU A 28 -0.58 3.47 -18.27
N LEU A 29 0.58 2.92 -17.94
CA LEU A 29 1.87 3.32 -18.52
C LEU A 29 1.89 3.12 -20.04
N ALA A 30 1.40 1.98 -20.52
CA ALA A 30 1.31 1.70 -21.96
C ALA A 30 0.36 2.67 -22.69
N LYS A 31 -0.80 3.00 -22.10
CA LYS A 31 -1.76 3.95 -22.67
C LYS A 31 -1.31 5.40 -22.61
N SER A 32 -0.46 5.73 -21.64
CA SER A 32 0.03 7.09 -21.40
C SER A 32 1.18 7.48 -22.33
N ASP A 33 1.58 6.61 -23.26
CA ASP A 33 2.71 6.85 -24.18
C ASP A 33 3.98 7.30 -23.45
N ILE A 34 4.24 6.70 -22.29
CA ILE A 34 5.45 6.96 -21.50
C ILE A 34 6.53 5.99 -21.97
N PRO A 35 7.79 6.45 -22.22
CA PRO A 35 8.88 5.61 -22.72
C PRO A 35 9.45 4.73 -21.59
N VAL A 36 8.63 3.80 -21.10
CA VAL A 36 8.95 2.91 -19.99
C VAL A 36 9.96 1.85 -20.43
N LYS A 37 10.92 1.57 -19.55
CA LYS A 37 11.89 0.50 -19.73
C LYS A 37 11.29 -0.85 -19.39
N TYR A 38 11.56 -1.84 -20.22
CA TYR A 38 11.07 -3.21 -20.05
C TYR A 38 12.18 -4.19 -19.61
N SER A 39 11.78 -5.33 -19.05
CA SER A 39 12.68 -6.46 -18.75
C SER A 39 13.08 -7.22 -20.01
N GLU A 40 14.28 -7.80 -20.03
CA GLU A 40 14.88 -8.47 -21.21
C GLU A 40 14.51 -9.97 -21.37
N GLY A 41 13.43 -10.44 -20.71
CA GLY A 41 12.99 -11.84 -20.76
C GLY A 41 11.96 -12.15 -21.87
N PHE A 42 11.56 -13.42 -21.99
CA PHE A 42 10.57 -13.90 -22.98
C PHE A 42 9.18 -13.24 -22.86
N HIS A 43 8.86 -12.67 -21.70
CA HIS A 43 7.66 -11.87 -21.48
C HIS A 43 8.08 -10.52 -20.88
N PRO A 44 8.43 -9.52 -21.71
CA PRO A 44 8.86 -8.21 -21.23
C PRO A 44 7.77 -7.57 -20.37
N ARG A 45 8.13 -7.15 -19.17
CA ARG A 45 7.27 -6.37 -18.26
C ARG A 45 7.91 -5.01 -18.00
N PRO A 46 7.11 -3.96 -17.80
CA PRO A 46 7.60 -2.69 -17.27
C PRO A 46 8.47 -2.92 -16.03
N LYS A 47 9.65 -2.29 -15.99
CA LYS A 47 10.47 -2.28 -14.78
C LYS A 47 9.84 -1.31 -13.78
N MET A 48 9.04 -1.88 -12.87
CA MET A 48 8.36 -1.14 -11.81
C MET A 48 8.53 -1.82 -10.45
N SER A 49 8.49 -1.03 -9.38
CA SER A 49 8.54 -1.48 -7.99
C SER A 49 7.54 -0.72 -7.15
N PHE A 50 6.91 -1.39 -6.19
CA PHE A 50 5.92 -0.81 -5.28
C PHE A 50 6.40 -0.89 -3.83
N GLY A 51 5.74 -0.14 -2.96
CA GLY A 51 5.85 -0.34 -1.51
C GLY A 51 5.09 -1.56 -1.02
N ASN A 52 4.81 -1.59 0.28
CA ASN A 52 4.05 -2.68 0.91
C ASN A 52 2.72 -2.93 0.18
N PRO A 53 2.37 -4.20 -0.13
CA PRO A 53 1.11 -4.55 -0.77
C PRO A 53 -0.10 -3.93 -0.07
N ILE A 54 -1.07 -3.49 -0.86
CA ILE A 54 -2.31 -2.88 -0.36
C ILE A 54 -3.36 -3.98 -0.26
N SER A 55 -3.96 -4.13 0.92
CA SER A 55 -5.06 -5.07 1.14
C SER A 55 -6.28 -4.74 0.28
N LEU A 56 -7.00 -5.78 -0.14
CA LEU A 56 -8.30 -5.61 -0.79
C LEU A 56 -9.27 -4.90 0.16
N GLY A 57 -10.06 -3.97 -0.37
CA GLY A 57 -11.03 -3.18 0.40
C GLY A 57 -10.44 -1.92 1.06
N THR A 58 -9.11 -1.74 1.01
CA THR A 58 -8.44 -0.56 1.58
C THR A 58 -8.38 0.59 0.57
N GLU A 59 -8.83 1.77 1.00
CA GLU A 59 -8.51 3.02 0.31
C GLU A 59 -7.08 3.40 0.66
N ALA A 60 -6.29 3.77 -0.34
CA ALA A 60 -4.87 4.07 -0.15
C ALA A 60 -4.54 5.44 -0.73
N TYR A 61 -3.81 6.23 0.05
CA TYR A 61 -3.45 7.61 -0.26
C TYR A 61 -1.95 7.78 -0.16
N ASN A 62 -1.39 8.68 -0.98
CA ASN A 62 0.06 8.94 -1.02
C ASN A 62 0.91 7.66 -1.19
N GLU A 63 0.40 6.69 -1.93
CA GLU A 63 1.12 5.45 -2.22
C GLU A 63 2.24 5.70 -3.22
N VAL A 64 3.30 4.89 -3.14
CA VAL A 64 4.49 5.06 -3.98
C VAL A 64 4.70 3.89 -4.93
N MET A 65 5.07 4.22 -6.16
CA MET A 65 5.53 3.28 -7.17
C MET A 65 6.70 3.92 -7.92
N ASP A 66 7.74 3.15 -8.17
CA ASP A 66 8.84 3.57 -9.03
C ASP A 66 8.79 2.82 -10.34
N PHE A 67 9.13 3.49 -11.44
CA PHE A 67 9.34 2.87 -12.74
C PHE A 67 10.59 3.43 -13.43
N GLU A 68 11.12 2.69 -14.39
CA GLU A 68 12.25 3.13 -15.20
C GLU A 68 11.81 3.60 -16.60
N THR A 69 12.51 4.59 -17.15
CA THR A 69 12.36 5.06 -18.53
C THR A 69 13.63 4.84 -19.35
N ASP A 70 13.48 4.58 -20.65
CA ASP A 70 14.60 4.52 -21.60
C ASP A 70 14.94 5.89 -22.19
N GLU A 71 13.94 6.76 -22.33
CA GLU A 71 14.11 8.12 -22.83
C GLU A 71 13.88 9.17 -21.73
N GLU A 72 14.33 10.39 -22.01
CA GLU A 72 14.10 11.53 -21.13
C GLU A 72 12.65 12.02 -21.25
N ILE A 73 12.00 12.17 -20.10
CA ILE A 73 10.66 12.73 -19.99
C ILE A 73 10.58 13.51 -18.68
N SER A 74 9.98 14.71 -18.73
CA SER A 74 9.84 15.58 -17.56
C SER A 74 8.84 14.98 -16.57
N ASN A 75 9.00 15.31 -15.28
CA ASN A 75 8.09 14.84 -14.25
C ASN A 75 6.67 15.37 -14.46
N ASP A 76 6.54 16.62 -14.92
CA ASP A 76 5.25 17.25 -15.21
C ASP A 76 4.53 16.56 -16.37
N GLU A 77 5.28 16.15 -17.40
CA GLU A 77 4.69 15.45 -18.54
C GLU A 77 4.23 14.04 -18.14
N VAL A 78 5.01 13.31 -17.33
CA VAL A 78 4.57 12.03 -16.74
C VAL A 78 3.30 12.23 -15.92
N LEU A 79 3.28 13.23 -15.03
CA LEU A 79 2.13 13.53 -14.18
C LEU A 79 0.88 13.81 -15.02
N ARG A 80 1.01 14.63 -16.07
CA ARG A 80 -0.08 14.97 -16.98
C ARG A 80 -0.60 13.74 -17.71
N ARG A 81 0.26 12.99 -18.41
CA ARG A 81 -0.14 11.83 -19.23
C ARG A 81 -0.78 10.72 -18.40
N LEU A 82 -0.26 10.45 -17.20
CA LEU A 82 -0.85 9.46 -16.29
C LEU A 82 -2.26 9.85 -15.86
N ASN A 83 -2.50 11.12 -15.54
CA ASN A 83 -3.83 11.57 -15.12
C ASN A 83 -4.82 11.68 -16.28
N GLU A 84 -4.38 12.02 -17.50
CA GLU A 84 -5.23 12.01 -18.70
C GLU A 84 -5.76 10.62 -19.06
N ASN A 85 -5.00 9.58 -18.69
CA ASN A 85 -5.37 8.17 -18.92
C ASN A 85 -5.86 7.46 -17.67
N ALA A 86 -5.99 8.17 -16.54
CA ALA A 86 -6.46 7.61 -15.29
C ALA A 86 -7.95 7.23 -15.35
N VAL A 87 -8.36 6.38 -14.42
CA VAL A 87 -9.76 5.98 -14.25
C VAL A 87 -10.31 6.55 -12.94
N LEU A 88 -11.63 6.58 -12.79
CA LEU A 88 -12.28 7.01 -11.56
C LEU A 88 -11.72 6.26 -10.34
N GLY A 89 -11.38 6.99 -9.28
CA GLY A 89 -10.77 6.42 -8.08
C GLY A 89 -9.25 6.27 -8.12
N PHE A 90 -8.59 6.65 -9.22
CA PHE A 90 -7.13 6.76 -9.32
C PHE A 90 -6.70 8.19 -9.56
N LYS A 91 -5.63 8.64 -8.88
CA LYS A 91 -5.04 9.94 -9.16
C LYS A 91 -3.55 9.92 -8.87
N VAL A 92 -2.74 10.48 -9.77
CA VAL A 92 -1.32 10.76 -9.50
C VAL A 92 -1.22 12.22 -9.08
N HIS A 93 -0.56 12.50 -7.95
CA HIS A 93 -0.45 13.87 -7.44
C HIS A 93 0.99 14.39 -7.40
N LYS A 94 1.99 13.51 -7.53
CA LYS A 94 3.40 13.92 -7.62
C LYS A 94 4.20 12.92 -8.45
N VAL A 95 5.18 13.43 -9.19
CA VAL A 95 6.24 12.65 -9.83
C VAL A 95 7.57 13.27 -9.48
N GLU A 96 8.54 12.46 -9.07
CA GLU A 96 9.91 12.90 -8.82
C GLU A 96 10.92 11.95 -9.47
N GLU A 97 12.14 12.44 -9.64
CA GLU A 97 13.25 11.61 -10.06
C GLU A 97 14.00 11.09 -8.85
N VAL A 98 14.34 9.81 -8.85
CA VAL A 98 15.03 9.15 -7.74
C VAL A 98 16.29 8.44 -8.24
N PRO A 99 17.34 8.30 -7.40
CA PRO A 99 18.50 7.51 -7.76
C PRO A 99 18.11 6.08 -8.13
N ARG A 100 18.74 5.47 -9.14
CA ARG A 100 18.42 4.08 -9.54
C ARG A 100 18.54 3.05 -8.40
N LYS A 101 19.43 3.31 -7.44
CA LYS A 101 19.66 2.45 -6.26
C LYS A 101 18.66 2.67 -5.12
N SER A 102 17.78 3.69 -5.20
CA SER A 102 16.73 3.94 -4.21
C SER A 102 15.79 2.73 -4.12
N SER A 103 15.43 2.35 -2.90
CA SER A 103 14.53 1.23 -2.61
C SER A 103 13.33 1.75 -1.82
N ILE A 104 12.12 1.63 -2.41
CA ILE A 104 10.89 2.01 -1.72
C ILE A 104 10.77 1.29 -0.37
N MET A 105 11.08 -0.01 -0.35
CA MET A 105 10.95 -0.82 0.86
C MET A 105 11.91 -0.39 1.98
N GLU A 106 13.00 0.29 1.65
CA GLU A 106 13.93 0.83 2.65
C GLU A 106 13.48 2.20 3.15
N GLU A 107 12.91 3.03 2.27
CA GLU A 107 12.49 4.40 2.55
C GLU A 107 11.10 4.51 3.18
N PHE A 108 10.20 3.54 2.92
CA PHE A 108 8.77 3.62 3.24
C PHE A 108 8.32 2.40 4.06
N LYS A 109 9.02 2.17 5.18
CA LYS A 109 8.77 1.02 6.07
C LYS A 109 7.53 1.22 6.93
N ASP A 110 7.38 2.41 7.50
CA ASP A 110 6.34 2.74 8.46
C ASP A 110 5.11 3.28 7.74
N VAL A 111 4.03 2.51 7.77
CA VAL A 111 2.79 2.77 7.05
C VAL A 111 1.74 3.29 8.01
N ILE A 112 1.05 4.36 7.62
CA ILE A 112 0.00 4.99 8.44
C ILE A 112 -1.36 4.42 8.01
N TYR A 113 -2.14 3.97 8.98
CA TYR A 113 -3.49 3.47 8.77
C TYR A 113 -4.50 4.16 9.68
N GLU A 114 -5.73 4.24 9.20
CA GLU A 114 -6.93 4.46 10.00
C GLU A 114 -7.86 3.26 9.83
N ILE A 115 -8.35 2.75 10.94
CA ILE A 115 -9.40 1.73 11.00
C ILE A 115 -10.59 2.37 11.70
N SER A 116 -11.76 2.26 11.11
CA SER A 116 -13.01 2.72 11.73
C SER A 116 -14.08 1.65 11.62
N GLY A 117 -14.96 1.57 12.62
CA GLY A 117 -16.00 0.55 12.69
C GLY A 117 -16.93 0.79 13.88
N GLU A 118 -17.65 -0.25 14.30
CA GLU A 118 -18.46 -0.17 15.51
C GLU A 118 -17.58 -0.08 16.77
N THR A 119 -18.09 0.55 17.83
CA THR A 119 -17.36 0.73 19.09
C THR A 119 -16.87 -0.60 19.65
N GLN A 120 -17.70 -1.65 19.61
CA GLN A 120 -17.35 -2.98 20.11
C GLN A 120 -16.15 -3.59 19.38
N ASP A 121 -16.05 -3.40 18.05
CA ASP A 121 -14.92 -3.91 17.28
C ASP A 121 -13.65 -3.08 17.57
N MET A 122 -13.77 -1.76 17.69
CA MET A 122 -12.63 -0.91 18.05
C MET A 122 -12.13 -1.18 19.48
N ASP A 123 -13.01 -1.54 20.41
CA ASP A 123 -12.65 -1.97 21.77
C ASP A 123 -11.75 -3.21 21.74
N LYS A 124 -12.13 -4.24 20.96
CA LYS A 124 -11.32 -5.45 20.80
C LYS A 124 -9.94 -5.16 20.21
N VAL A 125 -9.89 -4.31 19.17
CA VAL A 125 -8.63 -3.93 18.53
C VAL A 125 -7.75 -3.14 19.50
N GLU A 126 -8.30 -2.16 20.21
CA GLU A 126 -7.55 -1.39 21.21
C GLU A 126 -7.04 -2.27 22.36
N GLU A 127 -7.85 -3.19 22.86
CA GLU A 127 -7.43 -4.15 23.89
C GLU A 127 -6.23 -4.97 23.41
N LEU A 128 -6.28 -5.49 22.18
CA LEU A 128 -5.17 -6.23 21.57
C LEU A 128 -3.90 -5.37 21.45
N LEU A 129 -4.03 -4.15 20.93
CA LEU A 129 -2.90 -3.25 20.68
C LEU A 129 -2.18 -2.81 21.97
N ASN A 130 -2.88 -2.82 23.11
CA ASN A 130 -2.33 -2.53 24.43
C ASN A 130 -1.53 -3.68 25.08
N ARG A 131 -1.63 -4.93 24.57
CA ARG A 131 -0.90 -6.07 25.13
C ARG A 131 0.61 -5.94 24.93
N ASP A 132 1.40 -6.52 25.83
CA ASP A 132 2.86 -6.57 25.70
C ASP A 132 3.32 -7.46 24.54
N GLU A 133 2.53 -8.47 24.17
CA GLU A 133 2.79 -9.36 23.04
C GLU A 133 1.53 -9.48 22.17
N ILE A 134 1.71 -9.51 20.84
CA ILE A 134 0.64 -9.71 19.86
C ILE A 134 0.97 -10.93 19.02
N ILE A 135 0.54 -12.10 19.47
CA ILE A 135 0.93 -13.37 18.86
C ILE A 135 0.06 -13.73 17.67
N GLN A 136 0.71 -13.86 16.51
CA GLN A 136 0.11 -14.45 15.31
C GLN A 136 0.53 -15.91 15.18
N LEU A 137 -0.46 -16.78 14.99
CA LEU A 137 -0.28 -18.18 14.61
C LEU A 137 -0.62 -18.33 13.13
N LYS A 138 0.31 -18.87 12.33
CA LYS A 138 0.06 -19.23 10.93
C LYS A 138 0.32 -20.69 10.70
N GLU A 139 -0.69 -21.41 10.23
CA GLU A 139 -0.55 -22.78 9.77
C GLU A 139 -0.39 -22.82 8.25
N LYS A 140 0.65 -23.51 7.77
CA LYS A 140 0.85 -23.77 6.35
C LYS A 140 1.35 -25.19 6.15
N ARG A 141 0.59 -26.00 5.41
CA ARG A 141 0.90 -27.42 5.13
C ARG A 141 1.20 -28.21 6.43
N GLY A 142 0.37 -28.04 7.46
CA GLY A 142 0.51 -28.72 8.76
C GLY A 142 1.62 -28.17 9.67
N LYS A 143 2.39 -27.16 9.24
CA LYS A 143 3.38 -26.48 10.08
C LYS A 143 2.81 -25.20 10.66
N VAL A 144 2.71 -25.13 11.98
CA VAL A 144 2.33 -23.91 12.71
C VAL A 144 3.59 -23.07 12.96
N THR A 145 3.50 -21.79 12.65
CA THR A 145 4.54 -20.79 12.92
C THR A 145 3.97 -19.72 13.86
N LYS A 146 4.74 -19.39 14.90
CA LYS A 146 4.42 -18.33 15.86
C LYS A 146 5.26 -17.11 15.54
N ARG A 147 4.65 -15.93 15.49
CA ARG A 147 5.34 -14.63 15.34
C ARG A 147 4.71 -13.64 16.29
N ASP A 148 5.53 -12.89 17.00
CA ASP A 148 5.05 -11.72 17.73
C ASP A 148 5.06 -10.50 16.79
N LEU A 149 3.91 -9.84 16.69
CA LEU A 149 3.68 -8.68 15.85
C LEU A 149 3.77 -7.36 16.63
N LYS A 150 3.99 -7.38 17.96
CA LYS A 150 4.06 -6.16 18.76
C LYS A 150 5.16 -5.22 18.26
N ALA A 151 6.33 -5.75 17.93
CA ALA A 151 7.47 -4.96 17.42
C ALA A 151 7.18 -4.22 16.10
N ARG A 152 6.14 -4.64 15.35
CA ARG A 152 5.71 -3.98 14.11
C ARG A 152 4.79 -2.79 14.36
N LEU A 153 4.09 -2.75 15.50
CA LEU A 153 3.25 -1.64 15.91
C LEU A 153 4.14 -0.52 16.48
N LYS A 154 4.27 0.59 15.75
CA LYS A 154 5.10 1.73 16.19
C LYS A 154 4.35 2.67 17.13
N SER A 155 3.08 2.93 16.81
CA SER A 155 2.18 3.72 17.64
C SER A 155 0.74 3.46 17.23
N PHE A 156 -0.19 3.76 18.14
CA PHE A 156 -1.60 3.89 17.82
C PHE A 156 -2.27 4.92 18.73
N GLN A 157 -3.39 5.45 18.29
CA GLN A 157 -4.26 6.33 19.06
C GLN A 157 -5.72 6.06 18.68
N ARG A 158 -6.58 6.02 19.70
CA ARG A 158 -8.03 5.93 19.50
C ARG A 158 -8.67 7.31 19.63
N THR A 159 -9.57 7.62 18.70
CA THR A 159 -10.47 8.78 18.77
C THR A 159 -11.89 8.32 18.42
N GLY A 160 -12.72 8.13 19.44
CA GLY A 160 -14.07 7.58 19.27
C GLY A 160 -14.06 6.19 18.65
N ASN A 161 -14.63 6.07 17.45
CA ASN A 161 -14.75 4.82 16.69
C ASN A 161 -13.68 4.67 15.59
N THR A 162 -12.58 5.42 15.71
CA THR A 162 -11.44 5.34 14.79
C THR A 162 -10.17 5.07 15.57
N ILE A 163 -9.35 4.14 15.08
CA ILE A 163 -7.99 3.89 15.54
C ILE A 163 -7.04 4.31 14.42
N SER A 164 -6.18 5.29 14.70
CA SER A 164 -5.05 5.66 13.85
C SER A 164 -3.83 4.89 14.34
N LEU A 165 -3.08 4.26 13.45
CA LEU A 165 -1.89 3.48 13.82
C LEU A 165 -0.78 3.55 12.77
N VAL A 166 0.45 3.37 13.24
CA VAL A 166 1.65 3.28 12.40
C VAL A 166 2.21 1.87 12.53
N ILE A 167 2.32 1.17 11.40
CA ILE A 167 2.80 -0.21 11.36
C ILE A 167 3.95 -0.37 10.37
N GLU A 168 5.00 -1.07 10.78
CA GLU A 168 6.15 -1.36 9.93
C GLU A 168 5.89 -2.57 9.02
N ASN A 169 5.97 -2.37 7.70
CA ASN A 169 6.01 -3.43 6.69
C ASN A 169 4.89 -4.48 6.76
N MET A 170 3.68 -4.08 7.15
CA MET A 170 2.51 -4.95 7.16
C MET A 170 1.19 -4.16 7.05
N SER A 171 0.08 -4.90 6.98
CA SER A 171 -1.28 -4.34 7.00
C SER A 171 -1.97 -4.60 8.36
N PRO A 172 -2.96 -3.79 8.73
CA PRO A 172 -3.71 -3.97 9.98
C PRO A 172 -4.56 -5.25 10.01
N ASN A 173 -4.78 -5.90 8.87
CA ASN A 173 -5.61 -7.12 8.79
C ASN A 173 -5.12 -8.23 9.73
N SER A 174 -3.81 -8.32 9.99
CA SER A 174 -3.30 -9.31 10.96
C SER A 174 -3.75 -9.00 12.39
N TYR A 175 -3.90 -7.72 12.75
CA TYR A 175 -4.42 -7.33 14.06
C TYR A 175 -5.93 -7.56 14.15
N LEU A 176 -6.67 -7.24 13.09
CA LEU A 176 -8.11 -7.51 13.00
C LEU A 176 -8.42 -9.01 13.15
N GLU A 177 -7.64 -9.86 12.46
CA GLU A 177 -7.76 -11.32 12.55
C GLU A 177 -7.54 -11.82 13.99
N ILE A 178 -6.50 -11.33 14.68
CA ILE A 178 -6.20 -11.73 16.07
C ILE A 178 -7.23 -11.17 17.06
N ALA A 179 -7.77 -9.98 16.79
CA ALA A 179 -8.83 -9.37 17.60
C ALA A 179 -10.22 -9.96 17.32
N GLU A 180 -10.33 -10.93 16.41
CA GLU A 180 -11.60 -11.53 15.98
C GLU A 180 -12.61 -10.47 15.48
N VAL A 181 -12.10 -9.53 14.68
CA VAL A 181 -12.89 -8.50 13.98
C VAL A 181 -12.89 -8.80 12.49
N GLU A 182 -14.08 -8.98 11.92
CA GLU A 182 -14.22 -9.24 10.49
C GLU A 182 -13.88 -7.99 9.67
N ILE A 183 -13.06 -8.14 8.63
CA ILE A 183 -12.61 -7.02 7.78
C ILE A 183 -13.80 -6.29 7.14
N GLN A 184 -14.91 -6.99 6.88
CA GLN A 184 -16.11 -6.41 6.28
C GLN A 184 -16.86 -5.44 7.21
N ASN A 185 -16.61 -5.52 8.52
CA ASN A 185 -17.25 -4.66 9.53
C ASN A 185 -16.48 -3.34 9.73
N VAL A 186 -15.33 -3.18 9.08
CA VAL A 186 -14.47 -2.01 9.26
C VAL A 186 -14.16 -1.33 7.93
N VAL A 187 -13.93 -0.03 8.00
CA VAL A 187 -13.35 0.76 6.92
C VAL A 187 -11.88 0.99 7.23
N ILE A 188 -11.02 0.62 6.28
CA ILE A 188 -9.57 0.77 6.39
C ILE A 188 -9.11 1.80 5.37
N LYS A 189 -8.41 2.82 5.85
CA LYS A 189 -7.67 3.78 5.03
C LYS A 189 -6.19 3.65 5.31
N ARG A 190 -5.37 3.65 4.27
CA ARG A 190 -3.91 3.76 4.35
C ARG A 190 -3.53 5.16 3.91
N LEU A 191 -2.95 5.94 4.81
CA LEU A 191 -2.71 7.37 4.63
C LEU A 191 -1.29 7.69 4.12
N GLY A 192 -0.58 6.68 3.62
CA GLY A 192 0.81 6.78 3.17
C GLY A 192 1.77 6.30 4.25
N TYR A 193 2.85 7.05 4.46
CA TYR A 193 4.01 6.59 5.22
C TYR A 193 4.59 7.70 6.11
N ASN A 194 5.14 7.31 7.25
CA ASN A 194 6.03 8.19 8.03
C ASN A 194 7.42 8.13 7.39
N LYS A 195 7.97 9.32 7.10
CA LYS A 195 9.32 9.50 6.55
C LYS A 195 10.28 9.95 7.64
#